data_AF-A0A1I8I9T2-F1
#
_entry.id   AF-A0A1I8I9T2-F1
#
_cell.length_a   1.000
_cell.length_b   1.000
_cell.length_c   1.000
_cell.angle_alpha   90.00
_cell.angle_beta   90.00
_cell.angle_gamma   90.00
#
_symmetry.space_group_name_H-M   'P 1'
#
loop_
_entity.id
_entity.type
_entity.pdbx_description
1 polymer ?
#
loop_
_entity_poly.entity_id
_entity_poly.type
_entity_poly.pdbx_seq_one_letter_code
_entity_poly.pdbx_strand_id
1 'polypeptide(L)'
;VRLVMDCAHYRHFAEIPSPLWKLAFVLMATACCLLLLLTFFLAFTGFRLFILRIRSVVAICGVAQAFSSLFVLLSCLLYAAGWRANPDVAQVCGNNADAFNLGHCHLGWAYVLTCAGGFLCAVTVAFPVQIAKHFP
;
A
#
# COMPACT_ATOMS: atom_id res chain seq x y z
N VAL A 1 17.46 23.77 -14.39
CA VAL A 1 16.92 24.01 -13.02
C VAL A 1 17.84 23.31 -12.04
N ARG A 2 18.51 24.02 -11.12
CA ARG A 2 19.25 23.36 -10.02
C ARG A 2 18.22 22.79 -9.05
N LEU A 3 18.23 21.48 -8.86
CA LEU A 3 17.50 20.85 -7.76
C LEU A 3 18.28 21.13 -6.49
N VAL A 4 17.73 21.97 -5.62
CA VAL A 4 18.22 22.08 -4.25
C VAL A 4 17.73 20.84 -3.53
N MET A 5 18.63 20.11 -2.87
CA MET A 5 18.32 18.93 -2.04
C MET A 5 17.68 19.37 -0.71
N ASP A 6 16.62 20.17 -0.81
CA ASP A 6 15.80 20.60 0.31
C ASP A 6 14.54 19.74 0.36
N CYS A 7 13.96 19.60 1.56
CA CYS A 7 12.68 18.95 1.75
C CYS A 7 11.58 19.73 1.01
N ALA A 8 11.16 19.22 -0.16
CA ALA A 8 10.02 19.74 -0.89
C ALA A 8 8.74 18.95 -0.54
N HIS A 9 7.63 19.65 -0.36
CA HIS A 9 6.32 19.05 -0.19
C HIS A 9 5.41 19.46 -1.34
N TYR A 10 4.68 18.50 -1.92
CA TYR A 10 3.68 18.76 -2.96
C TYR A 10 2.47 19.45 -2.32
N ARG A 11 2.14 20.68 -2.76
CA ARG A 11 0.98 21.41 -2.23
C ARG A 11 -0.31 20.95 -2.87
N HIS A 12 -0.24 20.46 -4.11
CA HIS A 12 -1.39 20.01 -4.87
C HIS A 12 -1.15 18.62 -5.47
N PHE A 13 -2.22 17.81 -5.52
CA PHE A 13 -2.17 16.48 -6.14
C PHE A 13 -1.77 16.53 -7.63
N ALA A 14 -2.03 17.65 -8.30
CA ALA A 14 -1.66 17.85 -9.69
C ALA A 14 -0.13 17.95 -9.92
N GLU A 15 0.62 18.40 -8.92
CA GLU A 15 2.08 18.64 -8.99
C GLU A 15 2.91 17.36 -8.94
N ILE A 16 2.29 16.22 -8.63
CA ILE A 16 2.98 14.93 -8.64
C ILE A 16 3.37 14.61 -10.10
N PRO A 17 4.65 14.34 -10.39
CA PRO A 17 5.17 14.33 -11.76
C PRO A 17 4.69 13.15 -12.59
N SER A 18 4.32 12.03 -11.96
CA SER A 18 3.84 10.84 -12.65
C SER A 18 2.38 10.51 -12.33
N PRO A 19 1.56 10.16 -13.34
CA PRO A 19 0.19 9.71 -13.10
C PRO A 19 0.15 8.36 -12.38
N LEU A 20 1.18 7.52 -12.53
CA LEU A 20 1.30 6.26 -11.83
C LEU A 20 1.48 6.45 -10.32
N TRP A 21 2.25 7.45 -9.89
CA TRP A 21 2.39 7.78 -8.46
C TRP A 21 1.12 8.38 -7.87
N LYS A 22 0.37 9.17 -8.67
CA LYS A 22 -0.98 9.63 -8.28
C LYS A 22 -1.91 8.45 -8.00
N LEU A 23 -1.96 7.47 -8.90
CA LEU A 23 -2.75 6.25 -8.72
C LEU A 23 -2.26 5.43 -7.52
N ALA A 24 -0.95 5.23 -7.38
CA ALA A 24 -0.36 4.52 -6.25
C ALA A 24 -0.74 5.17 -4.91
N PHE A 25 -0.72 6.51 -4.83
CA PHE A 25 -1.13 7.25 -3.65
C PHE A 25 -2.61 7.03 -3.31
N VAL A 26 -3.51 7.11 -4.29
CA VAL A 26 -4.94 6.89 -4.07
C VAL A 26 -5.22 5.45 -3.61
N LEU A 27 -4.57 4.46 -4.23
CA LEU A 27 -4.69 3.05 -3.83
C LEU A 27 -4.16 2.82 -2.42
N MET A 28 -3.05 3.44 -2.06
CA MET A 28 -2.52 3.36 -0.69
C MET A 28 -3.46 3.99 0.33
N ALA A 29 -3.96 5.20 0.03
CA ALA A 29 -4.86 5.93 0.93
C ALA A 29 -6.17 5.16 1.16
N THR A 30 -6.74 4.58 0.09
CA THR A 30 -7.95 3.75 0.18
C THR A 30 -7.70 2.48 0.97
N ALA A 31 -6.58 1.78 0.77
CA ALA A 31 -6.21 0.62 1.57
C ALA A 31 -6.05 0.95 3.06
N CYS A 32 -5.37 2.06 3.37
CA CYS A 32 -5.18 2.51 4.75
C CYS A 32 -6.52 2.86 5.41
N CYS A 33 -7.41 3.55 4.69
CA CYS A 33 -8.75 3.88 5.18
C CYS A 33 -9.56 2.62 5.49
N LEU A 34 -9.55 1.61 4.61
CA LEU A 34 -10.23 0.33 4.83
C LEU A 34 -9.69 -0.42 6.06
N LEU A 35 -8.36 -0.50 6.21
CA LEU A 35 -7.73 -1.15 7.36
C LEU A 35 -8.03 -0.41 8.66
N LEU A 36 -7.94 0.92 8.67
CA LEU A 36 -8.26 1.73 9.85
C LEU A 36 -9.72 1.56 10.25
N LEU A 37 -10.64 1.60 9.28
CA LEU A 37 -12.06 1.39 9.53
C LEU A 37 -12.34 0.00 10.12
N LEU A 38 -11.69 -1.05 9.58
CA LEU A 38 -11.74 -2.41 10.12
C LEU A 38 -11.26 -2.47 11.58
N THR A 39 -10.08 -1.89 11.86
CA THR A 39 -9.53 -1.87 13.23
C THR A 39 -10.40 -1.06 14.19
N PHE A 40 -11.02 0.03 13.73
CA PHE A 40 -11.92 0.85 14.53
C PHE A 40 -13.17 0.06 14.96
N PHE A 41 -13.81 -0.64 14.02
CA PHE A 41 -14.95 -1.49 14.36
C PHE A 41 -14.57 -2.63 15.30
N LEU A 42 -13.43 -3.29 15.09
CA LEU A 42 -12.93 -4.33 15.98
C LEU A 42 -12.64 -3.78 17.40
N ALA A 43 -12.06 -2.59 17.51
CA ALA A 43 -11.83 -1.95 18.80
C ALA A 43 -13.16 -1.62 19.52
N PHE A 44 -14.16 -1.12 18.80
CA PHE A 44 -15.48 -0.78 19.37
C PHE A 44 -16.24 -2.01 19.89
N THR A 45 -15.96 -3.20 19.33
CA THR A 45 -16.49 -4.47 19.85
C THR A 45 -15.83 -4.93 21.18
N GLY A 46 -14.95 -4.11 21.76
CA GLY A 46 -14.34 -4.33 23.07
C GLY A 46 -13.33 -5.48 23.09
N PHE A 47 -12.68 -5.76 21.95
CA PHE A 47 -11.76 -6.89 21.76
C PHE A 47 -12.35 -8.25 22.18
N ARG A 48 -13.68 -8.35 22.25
CA ARG A 48 -14.38 -9.59 22.59
C ARG A 48 -14.24 -10.54 21.41
N LEU A 49 -13.28 -11.47 21.49
CA LEU A 49 -13.01 -12.50 20.48
C LEU A 49 -14.24 -13.36 20.11
N PHE A 50 -15.31 -13.31 20.92
CA PHE A 50 -16.56 -13.97 20.63
C PHE A 50 -17.22 -13.52 19.32
N ILE A 51 -17.03 -12.27 18.89
CA ILE A 51 -17.59 -11.78 17.61
C ILE A 51 -16.87 -12.40 16.41
N LEU A 52 -15.59 -12.78 16.55
CA LEU A 52 -14.85 -13.54 15.54
C LEU A 52 -15.32 -14.99 15.42
N ARG A 53 -16.27 -15.44 16.25
CA ARG A 53 -16.96 -16.72 16.04
C ARG A 53 -18.06 -16.62 14.99
N ILE A 54 -18.55 -15.41 14.68
CA ILE A 54 -19.60 -15.20 13.68
C ILE A 54 -18.98 -15.27 12.29
N ARG A 55 -19.37 -16.31 11.53
CA ARG A 55 -18.84 -16.58 10.19
C ARG A 55 -18.95 -15.40 9.23
N SER A 56 -20.07 -14.68 9.25
CA SER A 56 -20.28 -13.51 8.40
C SER A 56 -19.30 -12.37 8.71
N VAL A 57 -18.99 -12.14 9.99
CA VAL A 57 -18.04 -11.09 10.40
C VAL A 57 -16.63 -11.45 9.93
N VAL A 58 -16.20 -12.70 10.16
CA VAL A 58 -14.89 -13.18 9.69
C VAL A 58 -14.77 -13.11 8.17
N ALA A 59 -15.83 -13.46 7.44
CA ALA A 59 -15.86 -13.39 5.99
C ALA A 59 -15.73 -11.94 5.48
N ILE A 60 -16.51 -11.00 6.03
CA ILE A 60 -16.45 -9.58 5.64
C ILE A 60 -15.06 -8.99 5.97
N CYS A 61 -14.54 -9.26 7.17
CA CYS A 61 -13.20 -8.81 7.55
C CYS A 61 -12.13 -9.39 6.62
N GLY A 62 -12.19 -10.68 6.31
CA GLY A 62 -11.27 -11.35 5.40
C GLY A 62 -11.31 -10.74 3.99
N VAL A 63 -12.50 -10.48 3.44
CA VAL A 63 -12.67 -9.87 2.12
C VAL A 63 -12.14 -8.43 2.11
N ALA A 64 -12.49 -7.61 3.10
CA ALA A 64 -12.03 -6.22 3.17
C ALA A 64 -10.50 -6.13 3.36
N GLN A 65 -9.92 -7.04 4.13
CA GLN A 65 -8.47 -7.14 4.31
C GLN A 65 -7.77 -7.65 3.03
N ALA A 66 -8.41 -8.55 2.28
CA ALA A 66 -7.92 -9.01 0.97
C ALA A 66 -7.84 -7.86 -0.05
N PHE A 67 -8.91 -7.06 -0.17
CA PHE A 67 -8.91 -5.87 -1.02
C PHE A 67 -7.84 -4.86 -0.58
N SER A 68 -7.72 -4.62 0.73
CA SER A 68 -6.71 -3.72 1.27
C SER A 68 -5.29 -4.19 0.93
N SER A 69 -4.98 -5.47 1.13
CA SER A 69 -3.68 -6.06 0.78
C SER A 69 -3.39 -5.97 -0.71
N LEU A 70 -4.38 -6.26 -1.57
CA LEU A 70 -4.26 -6.13 -3.01
C LEU A 70 -3.92 -4.69 -3.42
N PHE A 71 -4.60 -3.69 -2.85
CA PHE A 71 -4.34 -2.28 -3.14
C PHE A 71 -2.95 -1.83 -2.66
N VAL A 72 -2.50 -2.29 -1.50
CA VAL A 72 -1.13 -2.01 -1.02
C VAL A 72 -0.10 -2.62 -1.99
N LEU A 73 -0.22 -3.89 -2.35
CA LEU A 73 0.72 -4.53 -3.28
C LEU A 73 0.72 -3.87 -4.65
N LEU A 74 -0.46 -3.54 -5.19
CA LEU A 74 -0.60 -2.83 -6.45
C LEU A 74 0.03 -1.43 -6.39
N SER A 75 -0.13 -0.71 -5.28
CA SER A 75 0.50 0.60 -5.09
C SER A 75 2.03 0.51 -5.09
N CYS A 76 2.63 -0.54 -4.51
CA CYS A 76 4.08 -0.77 -4.56
C CYS A 76 4.56 -1.02 -6.01
N LEU A 77 3.82 -1.83 -6.76
CA LEU A 77 4.13 -2.10 -8.17
C LEU A 77 4.02 -0.83 -9.03
N LEU A 78 2.95 -0.04 -8.84
CA LEU A 78 2.75 1.21 -9.55
C LEU A 78 3.79 2.27 -9.16
N TYR A 79 4.23 2.27 -7.91
CA TYR A 79 5.32 3.13 -7.46
C TYR A 79 6.59 2.80 -8.24
N ALA A 80 7.00 1.53 -8.28
CA ALA A 80 8.18 1.07 -9.02
C ALA A 80 8.06 1.27 -10.54
N ALA A 81 6.89 1.01 -11.12
CA ALA A 81 6.61 1.27 -12.54
C ALA A 81 6.63 2.77 -12.87
N GLY A 82 6.23 3.59 -11.90
CA GLY A 82 6.22 5.04 -12.02
C GLY A 82 7.60 5.66 -12.20
N TRP A 83 8.71 4.94 -11.98
CA TRP A 83 10.06 5.43 -12.29
C TRP A 83 10.32 5.61 -13.79
N ARG A 84 9.62 4.85 -14.64
CA ARG A 84 9.89 4.79 -16.07
C ARG A 84 9.72 6.15 -16.74
N ALA A 85 10.75 6.59 -17.47
CA ALA A 85 10.74 7.77 -18.31
C ALA A 85 10.30 9.08 -17.61
N ASN A 86 10.50 9.20 -16.30
CA ASN A 86 10.26 10.45 -15.58
C ASN A 86 11.48 11.39 -15.70
N PRO A 87 11.34 12.57 -16.32
CA PRO A 87 12.45 13.51 -16.48
C PRO A 87 12.98 14.01 -15.13
N ASP A 88 12.09 14.22 -14.16
CA ASP A 88 12.48 14.67 -12.81
C ASP A 88 13.32 13.62 -12.08
N VAL A 89 13.00 12.34 -12.27
CA VAL A 89 13.75 11.22 -11.69
C VAL A 89 15.08 11.04 -12.42
N ALA A 90 15.09 11.10 -13.75
CA ALA A 90 16.31 10.98 -14.54
C ALA A 90 17.32 12.10 -14.20
N GLN A 91 16.83 13.29 -13.85
CA GLN A 91 17.68 14.40 -13.42
C GLN A 91 18.34 14.16 -12.04
N VAL A 92 17.66 13.46 -11.12
CA VAL A 92 18.18 13.17 -9.76
C VAL A 92 18.98 11.87 -9.73
N CYS A 93 18.37 10.79 -10.22
CA CYS A 93 18.85 9.42 -10.11
C CYS A 93 19.71 8.97 -11.31
N GLY A 94 19.86 9.86 -12.32
CA GLY A 94 20.63 9.60 -13.53
C GLY A 94 19.78 9.05 -14.68
N ASN A 95 20.29 9.20 -15.89
CA ASN A 95 19.58 8.87 -17.13
C ASN A 95 19.34 7.37 -17.35
N ASN A 96 19.94 6.52 -16.51
CA ASN A 96 19.77 5.06 -16.50
C ASN A 96 18.61 4.60 -15.59
N ALA A 97 17.94 5.53 -14.89
CA ALA A 97 16.79 5.20 -14.07
C ALA A 97 15.60 4.77 -14.95
N ASP A 98 15.06 3.58 -14.67
CA ASP A 98 13.96 2.97 -15.40
C ASP A 98 13.04 2.20 -14.44
N ALA A 99 11.93 1.64 -14.91
CA ALA A 99 11.08 0.78 -14.09
C ALA A 99 11.91 -0.32 -13.42
N PHE A 100 11.82 -0.39 -12.08
CA PHE A 100 12.60 -1.32 -11.24
C PHE A 100 14.14 -1.14 -11.27
N ASN A 101 14.66 -0.13 -11.96
CA ASN A 101 16.07 0.24 -11.95
C ASN A 101 16.24 1.67 -11.41
N LEU A 102 16.81 1.80 -10.22
CA LEU A 102 16.90 3.09 -9.54
C LEU A 102 18.06 3.98 -10.01
N GLY A 103 18.95 3.50 -10.88
CA GLY A 103 20.15 4.23 -11.27
C GLY A 103 21.07 4.49 -10.06
N HIS A 104 21.36 5.75 -9.77
CA HIS A 104 22.19 6.15 -8.63
C HIS A 104 21.40 6.31 -7.31
N CYS A 105 20.08 6.13 -7.33
CA CYS A 105 19.23 6.28 -6.15
C CYS A 105 19.02 4.96 -5.40
N HIS A 106 18.67 5.06 -4.12
CA HIS A 106 18.31 3.92 -3.28
C HIS A 106 16.89 4.06 -2.72
N LEU A 107 16.21 2.92 -2.51
CA LEU A 107 14.90 2.89 -1.88
C LEU A 107 15.01 3.22 -0.39
N GLY A 108 14.12 4.08 0.08
CA GLY A 108 13.97 4.35 1.50
C GLY A 108 13.23 3.25 2.26
N TRP A 109 13.39 3.22 3.58
CA TRP A 109 12.73 2.26 4.47
C TRP A 109 11.21 2.25 4.38
N ALA A 110 10.59 3.40 4.07
CA ALA A 110 9.14 3.49 3.91
C ALA A 110 8.60 2.51 2.85
N TYR A 111 9.32 2.35 1.73
CA TYR A 111 8.93 1.40 0.69
C TYR A 111 9.04 -0.05 1.17
N VAL A 112 10.12 -0.38 1.89
CA VAL A 112 10.36 -1.73 2.44
C VAL A 112 9.28 -2.09 3.47
N LEU A 113 8.97 -1.17 4.40
CA LEU A 113 7.93 -1.36 5.41
C LEU A 113 6.55 -1.53 4.78
N THR A 114 6.26 -0.79 3.72
CA THR A 114 5.00 -0.91 2.98
C THR A 114 4.86 -2.28 2.33
N CYS A 115 5.91 -2.77 1.66
CA CYS A 115 5.91 -4.11 1.07
C CYS A 115 5.74 -5.21 2.13
N ALA A 116 6.48 -5.10 3.24
CA ALA A 116 6.37 -6.05 4.36
C ALA A 116 4.96 -6.04 4.97
N GLY A 117 4.38 -4.86 5.18
CA GLY A 117 3.02 -4.71 5.69
C GLY A 117 1.96 -5.27 4.76
N GLY A 118 2.09 -5.03 3.44
CA GLY A 118 1.21 -5.59 2.42
C GLY A 118 1.25 -7.12 2.40
N PHE A 119 2.45 -7.71 2.50
CA PHE A 119 2.65 -9.15 2.60
C PHE A 119 2.06 -9.73 3.88
N LEU A 120 2.29 -9.09 5.03
CA LEU A 120 1.71 -9.51 6.30
C LEU A 120 0.17 -9.45 6.26
N CYS A 121 -0.40 -8.43 5.63
CA CYS A 121 -1.84 -8.35 5.38
C CYS A 121 -2.33 -9.51 4.50
N ALA A 122 -1.58 -9.91 3.48
CA ALA A 122 -1.94 -11.04 2.62
C ALA A 122 -1.92 -12.37 3.40
N VAL A 123 -0.89 -12.59 4.22
CA VAL A 123 -0.76 -13.80 5.05
C VAL A 123 -1.90 -13.89 6.07
N THR A 124 -2.25 -12.78 6.69
CA THR A 124 -3.33 -12.72 7.69
C THR A 124 -4.72 -12.92 7.08
N VAL A 125 -4.91 -12.71 5.77
CA VAL A 125 -6.14 -13.10 5.05
C VAL A 125 -6.26 -14.62 4.88
N ALA A 126 -5.14 -15.33 4.71
CA ALA A 126 -5.15 -16.78 4.50
C ALA A 126 -5.73 -17.52 5.71
N PHE A 127 -5.42 -17.10 6.93
CA PHE A 127 -5.91 -17.72 8.17
C PHE A 127 -7.45 -17.79 8.28
N PRO A 128 -8.20 -16.67 8.20
CA PRO A 128 -9.67 -16.68 8.28
C PRO A 128 -10.32 -17.39 7.10
N VAL A 129 -9.75 -17.34 5.89
CA VAL A 129 -10.27 -18.07 4.72
C VAL A 129 -10.12 -19.59 4.90
N GLN A 130 -9.00 -20.05 5.45
CA GLN A 130 -8.76 -21.47 5.75
C GLN A 130 -9.72 -21.96 6.85
N ILE A 131 -9.91 -21.17 7.92
CA ILE A 131 -10.87 -21.47 8.99
C ILE A 131 -12.31 -21.51 8.44
N ALA A 132 -12.67 -20.56 7.58
CA ALA A 132 -13.99 -20.54 6.95
C ALA A 132 -14.22 -21.80 6.09
N LYS A 133 -13.21 -22.33 5.40
CA LYS A 133 -13.39 -23.59 4.63
C LYS A 133 -13.55 -24.82 5.52
N HIS A 134 -13.07 -24.80 6.77
CA HIS A 134 -13.00 -25.98 7.63
C HIS A 134 -14.16 -26.11 8.63
N PHE A 135 -14.85 -25.02 8.97
CA PHE A 135 -16.06 -25.05 9.79
C PHE A 135 -17.31 -24.87 8.92
N PRO A 136 -18.27 -25.82 8.93
CA PRO A 136 -19.54 -25.71 8.21
C PRO A 136 -20.39 -24.53 8.72
#